data_AF-A0A3D5YGY3-F1
#
_entry.id   AF-A0A3D5YGY3-F1
#
_cell.length_a   1.000
_cell.length_b   1.000
_cell.length_c   1.000
_cell.angle_alpha   90.00
_cell.angle_beta   90.00
_cell.angle_gamma   90.00
#
_symmetry.space_group_name_H-M   'P 1'
#
loop_
_entity.id
_entity.type
_entity.pdbx_description
1 polymer ?
#
loop_
_entity_poly.entity_id
_entity_poly.type
_entity_poly.pdbx_seq_one_letter_code
_entity_poly.pdbx_strand_id
1 'polypeptide(L)'
;MLGLAKVSLKENVIFPIGYLQNDGDLYFTLAGIIAQEKISQIVVGLPNKELAIQEKIQAFVKKLQMFVEIPVEYVGEDYTSVEA
;
A
#
# COMPACT_ATOMS: atom_id res chain seq x y z
N MET A 1 -6.24 0.06 -10.28
CA MET A 1 -5.56 1.28 -9.77
C MET A 1 -5.21 1.05 -8.31
N LEU A 2 -4.11 1.63 -7.84
CA LEU A 2 -3.70 1.58 -6.42
C LEU A 2 -3.79 2.99 -5.83
N GLY A 3 -4.45 3.14 -4.69
CA GLY A 3 -4.42 4.38 -3.89
C GLY A 3 -3.17 4.41 -3.01
N LEU A 4 -2.56 5.59 -2.88
CA LEU A 4 -1.36 5.80 -2.07
C LEU A 4 -1.55 6.97 -1.11
N ALA A 5 -1.15 6.75 0.13
CA ALA A 5 -1.06 7.77 1.15
C ALA A 5 0.21 7.56 1.98
N LYS A 6 0.72 8.64 2.57
CA LYS A 6 1.87 8.62 3.48
C LYS A 6 1.47 9.22 4.81
N VAL A 7 2.01 8.64 5.88
CA VAL A 7 1.84 9.15 7.24
C VAL A 7 3.12 9.85 7.68
N SER A 8 2.99 11.06 8.22
CA SER A 8 4.06 11.70 8.99
C SER A 8 3.86 11.37 10.46
N LEU A 9 4.69 10.48 11.02
CA LEU A 9 4.59 10.10 12.44
C LEU A 9 4.80 11.29 13.40
N LYS A 10 5.51 12.33 12.95
CA LYS A 10 5.71 13.56 13.75
C LYS A 10 4.44 14.39 13.86
N GLU A 11 3.66 14.43 12.79
CA GLU A 11 2.47 15.29 12.68
C GLU A 11 1.19 14.50 12.99
N ASN A 12 1.27 13.17 12.96
CA ASN A 12 0.13 12.26 13.06
C ASN A 12 -0.95 12.56 12.01
N VAL A 13 -0.52 13.00 10.82
CA VAL A 13 -1.37 13.34 9.69
C VAL A 13 -1.09 12.38 8.53
N ILE A 14 -2.17 11.97 7.87
CA ILE A 14 -2.15 11.18 6.64
C ILE A 14 -2.27 12.13 5.45
N PHE A 15 -1.32 12.05 4.53
CA PHE A 15 -1.29 12.84 3.31
C PHE A 15 -1.56 11.94 2.10
N PRO A 16 -2.57 12.24 1.28
CA PRO A 16 -2.78 11.52 0.02
C PRO A 16 -1.63 11.83 -0.93
N ILE A 17 -1.01 10.78 -1.48
CA ILE A 17 -0.04 10.92 -2.58
C ILE A 17 -0.79 10.91 -3.92
N GLY A 18 -1.83 10.08 -4.03
CA GLY A 18 -2.67 9.97 -5.21
C GLY A 18 -2.94 8.52 -5.60
N TYR A 19 -3.08 8.26 -6.91
CA TYR A 19 -3.34 6.93 -7.45
C TYR A 19 -2.29 6.54 -8.49
N LEU A 20 -1.90 5.26 -8.51
CA LEU A 20 -1.08 4.68 -9.55
C LEU A 20 -1.89 3.74 -10.44
N GLN A 21 -1.54 3.72 -11.73
CA GLN A 21 -2.01 2.70 -12.64
C GLN A 21 -1.33 1.36 -12.33
N ASN A 22 -2.05 0.28 -12.56
CA ASN A 22 -1.50 -1.07 -12.40
C ASN A 22 -0.96 -1.54 -13.75
N ASP A 23 0.20 -1.02 -14.13
CA ASP A 23 0.88 -1.27 -15.40
C ASP A 23 2.27 -1.90 -15.17
N GLY A 24 3.07 -1.98 -16.24
CA GLY A 24 4.40 -2.60 -16.21
C GLY A 24 5.42 -1.86 -15.33
N ASP A 25 5.22 -0.56 -15.09
CA ASP A 25 6.20 0.28 -14.39
C ASP A 25 5.90 0.42 -12.88
N LEU A 26 4.72 -0.04 -12.44
CA LEU A 26 4.20 0.10 -11.07
C LEU A 26 5.26 -0.19 -9.98
N TYR A 27 5.96 -1.31 -10.07
CA TYR A 27 6.92 -1.71 -9.03
C TYR A 27 8.14 -0.80 -8.98
N PHE A 28 8.62 -0.34 -10.13
CA PHE A 28 9.73 0.61 -10.21
C PHE A 28 9.32 1.98 -9.68
N THR A 29 8.13 2.46 -10.06
CA THR A 29 7.56 3.70 -9.53
C THR A 29 7.39 3.66 -8.01
N LEU A 30 6.85 2.57 -7.46
CA LEU A 30 6.70 2.40 -6.02
C LEU A 30 8.05 2.39 -5.30
N ALA A 31 9.06 1.68 -5.82
CA ALA A 31 10.39 1.68 -5.25
C ALA A 31 11.01 3.09 -5.24
N GLY A 32 10.81 3.86 -6.31
CA GLY A 32 11.22 5.26 -6.39
C GLY A 32 10.56 6.15 -5.34
N ILE A 33 9.23 6.07 -5.20
CA ILE A 33 8.47 6.83 -4.19
C ILE A 33 8.96 6.48 -2.79
N ILE A 34 9.10 5.19 -2.50
CA ILE A 34 9.58 4.68 -1.22
C ILE A 34 10.95 5.28 -0.85
N ALA A 35 11.88 5.28 -1.81
CA ALA A 35 13.23 5.81 -1.59
C ALA A 35 13.22 7.34 -1.42
N GLN A 36 12.49 8.06 -2.29
CA GLN A 36 12.39 9.51 -2.28
C GLN A 36 11.75 10.03 -0.98
N GLU A 37 10.66 9.41 -0.56
CA GLU A 37 9.90 9.80 0.63
C GLU A 37 10.47 9.24 1.92
N LYS A 38 11.54 8.43 1.83
CA LYS A 38 12.22 7.74 2.94
C LYS A 38 11.23 6.94 3.80
N ILE A 39 10.37 6.17 3.12
CA ILE A 39 9.37 5.32 3.78
C ILE A 39 10.11 4.23 4.55
N SER A 40 9.76 4.04 5.82
CA SER A 40 10.36 3.02 6.70
C SER A 40 9.47 1.80 6.91
N GLN A 41 8.19 1.89 6.57
CA GLN A 41 7.20 0.83 6.71
C GLN A 41 6.08 1.03 5.71
N ILE A 42 5.55 -0.06 5.16
CA ILE A 42 4.37 -0.07 4.31
C ILE A 42 3.20 -0.66 5.10
N VAL A 43 2.03 -0.03 5.01
CA VAL A 43 0.77 -0.57 5.52
C VAL A 43 -0.13 -0.84 4.33
N VAL A 44 -0.71 -2.04 4.27
CA VAL A 44 -1.59 -2.46 3.18
C VAL A 44 -2.93 -2.90 3.75
N GLY A 45 -4.01 -2.32 3.23
CA GLY A 45 -5.36 -2.76 3.52
C GLY A 45 -5.60 -4.18 3.02
N LEU A 46 -6.21 -5.03 3.85
CA LEU A 46 -6.51 -6.41 3.55
C LEU A 46 -7.96 -6.70 3.94
N PRO A 47 -8.88 -6.92 2.98
CA PRO A 47 -10.28 -7.21 3.31
C PRO A 47 -10.37 -8.60 3.93
N ASN A 48 -11.06 -8.76 5.06
CA ASN A 48 -11.07 -10.04 5.79
C ASN A 48 -11.99 -11.08 5.13
N LYS A 49 -12.99 -10.63 4.37
CA LYS A 49 -14.04 -11.51 3.81
C LYS A 49 -13.78 -11.97 2.37
N GLU A 50 -12.80 -11.39 1.69
CA GLU A 50 -12.58 -11.61 0.24
C GLU A 50 -11.26 -12.34 -0.04
N LEU A 51 -11.23 -13.67 0.18
CA LEU A 51 -10.01 -14.50 0.06
C LEU A 51 -9.28 -14.32 -1.27
N ALA A 52 -10.00 -14.31 -2.39
CA ALA A 52 -9.40 -14.14 -3.71
C ALA A 52 -8.73 -12.76 -3.90
N ILE A 53 -9.19 -11.74 -3.19
CA ILE A 53 -8.55 -10.42 -3.17
C ILE A 53 -7.32 -10.46 -2.26
N GLN A 54 -7.42 -11.11 -1.10
CA GLN A 54 -6.27 -11.27 -0.19
C GLN A 54 -5.09 -11.93 -0.88
N GLU A 55 -5.32 -13.01 -1.62
CA GLU A 55 -4.26 -13.70 -2.39
C GLU A 55 -3.59 -12.78 -3.40
N LYS A 56 -4.36 -11.94 -4.11
CA LYS A 56 -3.83 -10.95 -5.06
C LYS A 56 -2.99 -9.89 -4.36
N ILE A 57 -3.45 -9.39 -3.21
CA ILE A 57 -2.73 -8.39 -2.41
C ILE A 57 -1.42 -8.98 -1.88
N GLN A 58 -1.45 -10.20 -1.33
CA GLN A 58 -0.26 -10.87 -0.83
C GLN A 58 0.75 -11.17 -1.96
N ALA A 59 0.27 -11.60 -3.13
CA ALA A 59 1.13 -11.80 -4.29
C ALA A 59 1.74 -10.48 -4.79
N PHE A 60 0.97 -9.39 -4.76
CA PHE A 60 1.46 -8.05 -5.08
C PHE A 60 2.56 -7.61 -4.09
N VAL A 61 2.33 -7.74 -2.78
CA VAL A 61 3.31 -7.40 -1.74
C VAL A 61 4.57 -8.24 -1.87
N LYS A 62 4.44 -9.56 -2.09
CA LYS A 62 5.58 -10.45 -2.28
C LYS A 62 6.44 -10.03 -3.47
N LYS A 63 5.82 -9.61 -4.58
CA LYS A 63 6.55 -9.06 -5.73
C LYS A 63 7.21 -7.72 -5.40
N LEU A 64 6.51 -6.81 -4.72
CA LEU A 64 7.07 -5.52 -4.31
C LEU A 64 8.30 -5.69 -3.42
N GLN A 65 8.28 -6.65 -2.50
CA GLN A 65 9.42 -6.97 -1.62
C GLN A 65 10.66 -7.50 -2.37
N MET A 66 10.55 -7.82 -3.67
CA MET A 66 11.73 -8.11 -4.50
C MET A 66 12.48 -6.83 -4.93
N PHE A 67 11.83 -5.67 -4.85
CA PHE A 67 12.40 -4.36 -5.24
C PHE A 67 12.78 -3.51 -4.04
N VAL A 68 12.18 -3.76 -2.88
CA VAL A 68 12.39 -2.97 -1.66
C VAL A 68 12.49 -3.86 -0.43
N GLU A 69 13.43 -3.55 0.46
CA GLU A 69 13.60 -4.25 1.75
C GLU A 69 12.95 -3.42 2.87
N ILE A 70 11.61 -3.44 2.93
CA ILE A 70 10.84 -2.66 3.91
C ILE A 70 9.78 -3.55 4.58
N PRO A 71 9.59 -3.44 5.91
CA PRO A 71 8.54 -4.16 6.60
C PRO A 71 7.15 -3.78 6.08
N VAL A 72 6.31 -4.79 5.88
CA VAL A 72 4.92 -4.63 5.43
C VAL A 72 3.98 -5.15 6.51
N GLU A 73 3.04 -4.31 6.91
CA GLU A 73 1.96 -4.65 7.84
C GLU A 73 0.63 -4.69 7.10
N TYR A 74 -0.18 -5.72 7.36
CA TYR A 74 -1.54 -5.82 6.84
C TYR A 74 -2.53 -5.34 7.89
N VAL A 75 -3.43 -4.44 7.49
CA VAL A 75 -4.50 -3.92 8.35
C VAL A 75 -5.84 -4.29 7.73
N GLY A 76 -6.78 -4.76 8.56
CA GLY A 76 -8.13 -5.12 8.11
C GLY A 76 -8.84 -3.95 7.45
N GLU A 77 -9.32 -4.14 6.22
CA GLU A 77 -10.05 -3.12 5.44
C GLU A 77 -11.49 -3.56 5.17
N ASP A 78 -12.12 -4.22 6.15
CA ASP A 78 -13.54 -4.47 6.01
C ASP A 78 -14.29 -3.14 6.01
N TYR A 79 -15.06 -2.90 4.95
CA TYR A 79 -16.03 -1.82 4.87
C TYR A 79 -16.88 -1.83 6.15
N THR A 80 -16.58 -0.93 7.08
CA THR A 80 -17.60 -0.47 8.01
C THR A 80 -18.60 0.30 7.17
N SER A 81 -19.88 0.14 7.45
CA SER A 81 -20.96 0.83 6.75
C SER A 81 -20.77 2.34 6.90
N VAL A 82 -20.07 2.97 5.96
CA VAL A 82 -19.95 4.41 5.84
C VAL A 82 -21.10 4.84 4.92
N GLU A 83 -22.11 5.48 5.50
CA GLU A 83 -22.95 6.42 4.76
C GLU A 83 -22.01 7.47 4.15
N ALA A 84 -21.96 7.48 2.82
CA ALA A 84 -21.31 8.52 2.03
C ALA A 84 -22.33 9.60 1.64
#